data_AF-A0A9R0V4X8-F1
#
_entry.id   AF-A0A9R0V4X8-F1
#
_cell.length_a   1.000
_cell.length_b   1.000
_cell.length_c   1.000
_cell.angle_alpha   90.00
_cell.angle_beta   90.00
_cell.angle_gamma   90.00
#
_symmetry.space_group_name_H-M   'P 1'
#
loop_
_entity.id
_entity.type
_entity.pdbx_description
1 polymer ?
#
loop_
_entity_poly.entity_id
_entity_poly.type
_entity_poly.pdbx_seq_one_letter_code
_entity_poly.pdbx_strand_id
1 'polypeptide(L)'
;MADAPLYKQRRKYTRELHDVHLHGNHKLHVLCTSKGKDVDKMLSTFKRKLGGMPVKLVGVDVEYTHYEKPQPMELDKFLMNDEYTFVGFAIEGDKRKLKVSGLEINSDNYIDIQVEWRDPHNKKKFDSLADVAGRMIDIHYHDMKKKN
;
A
#
# COMPACT_ATOMS: atom_id res chain seq x y z
N MET A 1 -29.12 -2.69 18.78
CA MET A 1 -29.08 -1.84 17.57
C MET A 1 -28.49 -0.51 17.97
N ALA A 2 -27.30 -0.18 17.48
CA ALA A 2 -26.67 1.12 17.66
C ALA A 2 -25.95 1.46 16.35
N ASP A 3 -26.72 2.00 15.41
CA ASP A 3 -26.21 2.65 14.22
C ASP A 3 -25.56 3.97 14.62
N ALA A 4 -24.23 4.02 14.58
CA ALA A 4 -23.51 5.28 14.56
C ALA A 4 -22.74 5.38 13.22
N PRO A 5 -23.17 6.26 12.29
CA PRO A 5 -22.55 6.39 10.97
C PRO A 5 -21.25 7.19 11.09
N LEU A 6 -20.19 6.56 11.59
CA LEU A 6 -18.85 7.16 11.65
C LEU A 6 -18.28 7.48 10.26
N TYR A 7 -18.87 6.96 9.19
CA TYR A 7 -18.49 7.26 7.81
C TYR A 7 -18.99 8.63 7.30
N LYS A 8 -19.90 9.32 8.02
CA LYS A 8 -20.49 10.59 7.55
C LYS A 8 -19.74 11.85 7.98
N GLN A 9 -18.74 11.75 8.86
CA GLN A 9 -17.85 12.88 9.13
C GLN A 9 -16.50 12.64 8.46
N ARG A 10 -16.29 13.30 7.30
CA ARG A 10 -14.94 13.52 6.75
C ARG A 10 -14.13 14.36 7.73
N ARG A 11 -13.57 13.72 8.76
CA ARG A 11 -12.65 14.37 9.68
C ARG A 11 -11.42 14.77 8.87
N LYS A 12 -11.15 16.07 8.79
CA LYS A 12 -9.89 16.59 8.25
C LYS A 12 -8.81 16.29 9.29
N TYR A 13 -7.89 15.38 8.98
CA TYR A 13 -6.80 15.03 9.87
C TYR A 13 -5.49 14.97 9.10
N THR A 14 -4.42 15.28 9.81
CA THR A 14 -3.06 14.96 9.41
C THR A 14 -2.38 14.46 10.70
N ARG A 15 -1.79 13.27 10.64
CA ARG A 15 -1.12 12.62 11.77
C ARG A 15 0.23 12.11 11.33
N GLU A 16 1.19 12.23 12.22
CA GLU A 16 2.56 11.75 12.07
C GLU A 16 2.85 10.87 13.28
N LEU A 17 3.25 9.63 13.02
CA LEU A 17 3.56 8.64 14.05
C LEU A 17 5.00 8.17 13.83
N HIS A 18 5.85 8.37 14.83
CA HIS A 18 7.21 7.88 14.83
C HIS A 18 7.30 6.54 15.57
N ASP A 19 8.35 5.79 15.28
CA ASP A 19 8.69 4.56 16.00
C ASP A 19 7.55 3.52 16.05
N VAL A 20 6.72 3.44 15.01
CA VAL A 20 5.69 2.39 14.89
C VAL A 20 6.42 1.06 14.72
N HIS A 21 6.32 0.19 15.73
CA HIS A 21 7.07 -1.06 15.74
C HIS A 21 6.54 -2.03 14.68
N LEU A 22 7.46 -2.59 13.91
CA LEU A 22 7.22 -3.70 13.00
C LEU A 22 7.77 -5.00 13.60
N HIS A 23 7.62 -6.09 12.85
CA HIS A 23 8.26 -7.35 13.17
C HIS A 23 9.79 -7.21 13.28
N GLY A 24 10.36 -7.85 14.31
CA GLY A 24 11.76 -7.72 14.69
C GLY A 24 12.05 -6.36 15.32
N ASN A 25 13.19 -5.77 14.98
CA ASN A 25 13.64 -4.47 15.51
C ASN A 25 13.40 -3.30 14.55
N HIS A 26 12.57 -3.51 13.52
CA HIS A 26 12.27 -2.48 12.53
C HIS A 26 11.18 -1.53 13.02
N LYS A 27 11.25 -0.28 12.58
CA LYS A 27 10.28 0.76 12.93
C LYS A 27 9.89 1.55 11.70
N LEU A 28 8.63 1.96 11.63
CA LEU A 28 8.11 2.86 10.61
C LEU A 28 7.88 4.25 11.16
N HIS A 29 8.15 5.21 10.28
CA HIS A 29 7.60 6.55 10.37
C HIS A 29 6.38 6.60 9.47
N VAL A 30 5.19 6.76 10.06
CA VAL A 30 3.90 6.75 9.37
C VAL A 30 3.35 8.17 9.27
N LEU A 31 2.96 8.56 8.05
CA LEU A 31 2.29 9.81 7.74
C LEU A 31 0.87 9.50 7.24
N CYS A 32 -0.15 10.06 7.87
CA CYS A 32 -1.55 9.87 7.48
C CYS A 32 -2.22 11.23 7.27
N THR A 33 -2.96 11.41 6.18
CA THR A 33 -3.76 12.62 5.96
C THR A 33 -5.06 12.33 5.21
N SER A 34 -6.09 13.10 5.50
CA SER A 34 -7.31 13.20 4.70
C SER A 34 -7.39 14.51 3.89
N LYS A 35 -6.31 15.31 3.87
CA LYS A 35 -6.25 16.60 3.16
C LYS A 35 -5.40 16.46 1.89
N GLY A 36 -6.01 16.67 0.72
CA GLY A 36 -5.31 16.55 -0.57
C GLY A 36 -4.03 17.39 -0.68
N LYS A 37 -4.03 18.64 -0.19
CA LYS A 37 -2.82 19.50 -0.20
C LYS A 37 -1.65 18.94 0.61
N ASP A 38 -1.93 18.18 1.67
CA ASP A 38 -0.89 17.58 2.51
C ASP A 38 -0.30 16.33 1.82
N VAL A 39 -1.07 15.66 0.96
CA VAL A 39 -0.60 14.52 0.15
C VAL A 39 0.59 14.93 -0.72
N ASP A 40 0.51 16.06 -1.42
CA ASP A 40 1.60 16.54 -2.29
C ASP A 40 2.91 16.79 -1.51
N LYS A 41 2.79 17.35 -0.30
CA LYS A 41 3.93 17.57 0.61
C LYS A 41 4.51 16.26 1.13
N MET A 42 3.65 15.30 1.47
CA MET A 42 4.06 13.96 1.92
C MET A 42 4.78 13.23 0.79
N LEU A 43 4.20 13.21 -0.41
CA LEU A 43 4.81 12.59 -1.59
C LEU A 43 6.16 13.22 -1.93
N SER A 44 6.31 14.54 -1.82
CA SER A 44 7.61 15.20 -2.00
C SER A 44 8.67 14.71 -1.01
N THR A 45 8.27 14.42 0.22
CA THR A 45 9.16 13.84 1.25
C THR A 45 9.51 12.39 0.92
N PHE A 46 8.55 11.60 0.45
CA PHE A 46 8.78 10.23 -0.02
C PHE A 46 9.73 10.19 -1.23
N LYS A 47 9.47 11.00 -2.26
CA LYS A 47 10.32 11.13 -3.46
C LYS A 47 11.77 11.47 -3.08
N ARG A 48 11.99 12.40 -2.14
CA ARG A 48 13.34 12.73 -1.65
C ARG A 48 14.05 11.55 -1.00
N LYS A 49 13.33 10.73 -0.21
CA LYS A 49 13.91 9.51 0.40
C LYS A 49 14.24 8.46 -0.66
N LEU A 50 13.35 8.23 -1.62
CA LEU A 50 13.55 7.28 -2.72
C LEU A 50 14.69 7.70 -3.66
N GLY A 51 14.89 9.01 -3.87
CA GLY A 51 15.94 9.53 -4.75
C GLY A 51 17.36 9.13 -4.35
N GLY A 52 17.60 8.81 -3.07
CA GLY A 52 18.89 8.32 -2.59
C GLY A 52 19.05 6.80 -2.62
N MET A 53 18.05 6.04 -3.06
CA MET A 53 18.06 4.58 -3.03
C MET A 53 18.49 3.98 -4.38
N PRO A 54 19.38 2.97 -4.38
CA PRO A 54 19.81 2.32 -5.62
C PRO A 54 18.70 1.50 -6.28
N VAL A 55 17.75 1.01 -5.48
CA VAL A 55 16.57 0.28 -5.93
C VAL A 55 15.35 0.94 -5.28
N LYS A 56 14.36 1.30 -6.08
CA LYS A 56 13.19 2.09 -5.66
C LYS A 56 11.90 1.26 -5.72
N LEU A 57 11.80 0.28 -4.82
CA LEU A 57 10.59 -0.53 -4.65
C LEU A 57 9.60 0.18 -3.73
N VAL A 58 8.33 0.26 -4.14
CA VAL A 58 7.25 0.87 -3.36
C VAL A 58 6.16 -0.15 -3.12
N GLY A 59 5.95 -0.55 -1.87
CA GLY A 59 4.83 -1.40 -1.48
C GLY A 59 3.51 -0.65 -1.62
N VAL A 60 2.51 -1.26 -2.27
CA VAL A 60 1.17 -0.69 -2.48
C VAL A 60 0.10 -1.65 -2.03
N ASP A 61 -0.91 -1.08 -1.38
CA ASP A 61 -2.14 -1.73 -0.95
C ASP A 61 -3.26 -0.69 -0.97
N VAL A 62 -4.46 -1.06 -1.43
CA VAL A 62 -5.56 -0.11 -1.67
C VAL A 62 -6.85 -0.53 -0.97
N GLU A 63 -7.24 0.25 0.03
CA GLU A 63 -8.51 0.07 0.73
C GLU A 63 -9.61 0.96 0.13
N TYR A 64 -10.78 0.38 -0.13
CA TYR A 64 -11.90 1.08 -0.76
C TYR A 64 -13.24 0.81 -0.08
N THR A 65 -14.05 1.86 0.10
CA THR A 65 -15.41 1.76 0.65
C THR A 65 -16.45 2.49 -0.21
N HIS A 66 -16.04 3.48 -0.99
CA HIS A 66 -16.88 4.25 -1.90
C HIS A 66 -16.01 4.90 -2.99
N TYR A 67 -16.59 5.11 -4.18
CA TYR A 67 -15.87 5.70 -5.30
C TYR A 67 -15.97 7.22 -5.24
N GLU A 68 -14.82 7.85 -5.01
CA GLU A 68 -14.66 9.28 -5.16
C GLU A 68 -13.42 9.53 -6.01
N LYS A 69 -13.48 10.57 -6.84
CA LYS A 69 -12.31 11.02 -7.58
C LYS A 69 -11.34 11.68 -6.61
N PRO A 70 -10.13 11.13 -6.40
CA PRO A 70 -9.11 11.74 -5.59
C PRO A 70 -8.67 13.07 -6.24
N GLN A 71 -8.44 14.07 -5.41
CA GLN A 71 -8.05 15.40 -5.81
C GLN A 71 -6.52 15.70 -5.90
N PRO A 72 -5.57 14.90 -5.37
CA PRO A 72 -4.15 15.25 -5.47
C PRO A 72 -3.55 14.93 -6.85
N MET A 73 -3.10 15.96 -7.58
CA MET A 73 -2.40 15.79 -8.86
C MET A 73 -1.04 15.08 -8.71
N GLU A 74 -0.35 15.21 -7.57
CA GLU A 74 0.97 14.59 -7.41
C GLU A 74 0.90 13.08 -7.18
N LEU A 75 -0.24 12.56 -6.70
CA LEU A 75 -0.42 11.13 -6.51
C LEU A 75 -0.46 10.41 -7.86
N ASP A 76 -1.21 10.94 -8.82
CA ASP A 76 -1.28 10.40 -10.18
C ASP A 76 0.11 10.35 -10.84
N LYS A 77 0.84 11.48 -10.82
CA LYS A 77 2.22 11.54 -11.32
C LYS A 77 3.16 10.58 -10.60
N PHE A 78 2.96 10.36 -9.30
CA PHE A 78 3.78 9.43 -8.54
C PHE A 78 3.53 7.99 -8.97
N LEU A 79 2.26 7.58 -9.11
CA LEU A 79 1.88 6.22 -9.51
C LEU A 79 2.28 5.89 -10.97
N MET A 80 2.39 6.92 -11.83
CA MET A 80 2.83 6.76 -13.23
C MET A 80 4.35 6.86 -13.43
N ASN A 81 5.12 7.19 -12.38
CA ASN A 81 6.56 7.41 -12.49
C ASN A 81 7.31 6.08 -12.73
N ASP A 82 8.10 6.03 -13.80
CA ASP A 82 8.85 4.86 -14.26
C ASP A 82 10.18 4.65 -13.50
N GLU A 83 10.60 5.58 -12.64
CA GLU A 83 11.73 5.34 -11.74
C GLU A 83 11.37 4.41 -10.57
N TYR A 84 10.08 4.19 -10.31
CA TYR A 84 9.60 3.36 -9.20
C TYR A 84 9.03 2.05 -9.72
N THR A 85 9.26 0.97 -8.98
CA THR A 85 8.58 -0.30 -9.21
C THR A 85 7.60 -0.55 -8.08
N PHE A 86 6.31 -0.58 -8.41
CA PHE A 86 5.24 -0.79 -7.44
C PHE A 86 5.03 -2.27 -7.17
N VAL A 87 5.06 -2.68 -5.91
CA VAL A 87 4.98 -4.08 -5.50
C VAL A 87 3.75 -4.27 -4.64
N GLY A 88 2.90 -5.24 -4.99
CA GLY A 88 1.69 -5.53 -4.22
C GLY A 88 1.24 -6.97 -4.40
N PHE A 89 0.42 -7.46 -3.49
CA PHE A 89 -0.19 -8.78 -3.57
C PHE A 89 -1.54 -8.67 -4.26
N ALA A 90 -1.74 -9.39 -5.38
CA ALA A 90 -2.95 -9.26 -6.18
C ALA A 90 -3.18 -7.82 -6.68
N ILE A 91 -2.09 -7.07 -6.92
CA ILE A 91 -2.10 -5.63 -7.26
C ILE A 91 -2.88 -5.31 -8.54
N GLU A 92 -3.07 -6.29 -9.42
CA GLU A 92 -3.97 -6.15 -10.56
C GLU A 92 -5.42 -5.83 -10.13
N GLY A 93 -5.87 -6.36 -8.99
CA GLY A 93 -7.11 -5.97 -8.34
C GLY A 93 -7.12 -4.49 -7.96
N ASP A 94 -6.07 -4.03 -7.31
CA ASP A 94 -5.91 -2.63 -6.88
C ASP A 94 -5.86 -1.67 -8.05
N LYS A 95 -5.14 -2.01 -9.13
CA LYS A 95 -5.09 -1.23 -10.37
C LYS A 95 -6.48 -1.01 -10.95
N ARG A 96 -7.31 -2.07 -11.01
CA ARG A 96 -8.71 -1.94 -11.46
C ARG A 96 -9.51 -1.00 -10.56
N LYS A 97 -9.28 -1.04 -9.25
CA LYS A 97 -9.97 -0.16 -8.29
C LYS A 97 -9.54 1.30 -8.41
N LEU A 98 -8.24 1.56 -8.50
CA LEU A 98 -7.67 2.89 -8.72
C LEU A 98 -8.18 3.52 -10.02
N LYS A 99 -8.29 2.72 -11.09
CA LYS A 99 -8.78 3.19 -12.40
C LYS A 99 -10.20 3.74 -12.35
N VAL A 100 -11.08 3.18 -11.50
CA VAL A 100 -12.44 3.71 -11.29
C VAL A 100 -12.40 5.13 -10.69
N SER A 101 -11.38 5.41 -9.89
CA SER A 101 -11.11 6.74 -9.34
C SER A 101 -10.31 7.65 -10.28
N GLY A 102 -9.92 7.19 -11.46
CA GLY A 102 -9.09 7.96 -12.40
C GLY A 102 -7.62 8.08 -11.99
N LEU A 103 -7.13 7.14 -11.18
CA LEU A 103 -5.71 6.93 -10.89
C LEU A 103 -5.23 5.67 -11.60
N GLU A 104 -3.98 5.67 -12.03
CA GLU A 104 -3.36 4.51 -12.67
C GLU A 104 -1.96 4.28 -12.12
N ILE A 105 -1.63 3.02 -11.84
CA ILE A 105 -0.25 2.60 -11.61
C ILE A 105 0.34 2.29 -12.97
N ASN A 106 1.55 2.79 -13.23
CA ASN A 106 2.29 2.53 -14.46
C ASN A 106 2.22 1.04 -14.82
N SER A 107 1.71 0.74 -16.02
CA SER A 107 1.48 -0.63 -16.49
C SER A 107 2.75 -1.44 -16.66
N ASP A 108 3.89 -0.78 -16.82
CA ASP A 108 5.15 -1.43 -17.17
C ASP A 108 6.03 -1.61 -15.92
N ASN A 109 5.67 -0.95 -14.82
CA ASN A 109 6.54 -0.79 -13.66
C ASN A 109 5.88 -1.28 -12.36
N TYR A 110 5.33 -2.49 -12.40
CA TYR A 110 4.78 -3.14 -11.22
C TYR A 110 5.15 -4.62 -11.12
N ILE A 111 5.12 -5.16 -9.91
CA ILE A 111 5.34 -6.56 -9.58
C ILE A 111 4.14 -7.04 -8.78
N ASP A 112 3.38 -7.97 -9.35
CA ASP A 112 2.37 -8.71 -8.60
C ASP A 112 3.03 -9.93 -7.94
N ILE A 113 3.30 -9.86 -6.64
CA ILE A 113 3.97 -10.94 -5.93
C ILE A 113 3.11 -12.20 -5.84
N GLN A 114 1.79 -12.12 -6.03
CA GLN A 114 0.93 -13.30 -6.14
C GLN A 114 1.20 -14.05 -7.44
N VAL A 115 1.52 -13.33 -8.52
CA VAL A 115 1.80 -13.88 -9.84
C VAL A 115 3.25 -14.32 -9.97
N GLU A 116 4.19 -13.54 -9.44
CA GLU A 116 5.63 -13.81 -9.56
C GLU A 116 6.11 -14.88 -8.58
N TRP A 117 5.62 -14.87 -7.34
CA TRP A 117 6.19 -15.73 -6.30
C TRP A 117 5.40 -17.02 -6.13
N ARG A 118 6.11 -18.08 -5.77
CA ARG A 118 5.55 -19.40 -5.47
C ARG A 118 6.12 -19.89 -4.15
N ASP A 119 5.35 -20.74 -3.49
CA ASP A 119 5.82 -21.46 -2.32
C ASP A 119 7.08 -22.29 -2.70
N PRO A 120 8.20 -22.12 -1.98
CA PRO A 120 9.45 -22.75 -2.35
C PRO A 120 9.42 -24.28 -2.27
N HIS A 121 8.55 -24.88 -1.44
CA HIS A 121 8.47 -26.33 -1.27
C HIS A 121 7.45 -26.98 -2.21
N ASN A 122 6.24 -26.42 -2.32
CA ASN A 122 5.16 -27.06 -3.10
C ASN A 122 4.93 -26.40 -4.48
N LYS A 123 5.64 -25.30 -4.78
CA LYS A 123 5.57 -24.53 -6.03
C LYS A 123 4.19 -23.97 -6.37
N LYS A 124 3.23 -23.99 -5.44
CA LYS A 124 1.90 -23.40 -5.61
C LYS A 124 1.95 -21.88 -5.43
N LYS A 125 0.92 -21.21 -5.96
CA LYS A 125 0.66 -19.80 -5.68
C LYS A 125 0.30 -19.62 -4.21
N PHE A 126 0.57 -18.43 -3.68
CA PHE A 126 0.10 -18.03 -2.36
C PHE A 126 -1.35 -17.54 -2.45
N ASP A 127 -2.15 -17.88 -1.43
CA ASP A 127 -3.56 -17.48 -1.37
C ASP A 127 -3.72 -16.10 -0.72
N SER A 128 -2.79 -15.69 0.14
CA SER A 128 -2.79 -14.34 0.72
C SER A 128 -1.39 -13.79 1.00
N LEU A 129 -1.33 -12.48 1.22
CA LEU A 129 -0.12 -11.79 1.68
C LEU A 129 0.40 -12.36 3.02
N ALA A 130 -0.50 -12.80 3.91
CA ALA A 130 -0.11 -13.45 5.17
C ALA A 130 0.58 -14.80 4.93
N ASP A 131 0.21 -15.56 3.89
CA ASP A 131 0.94 -16.79 3.53
C ASP A 131 2.33 -16.48 3.01
N VAL A 132 2.47 -15.43 2.18
CA VAL A 132 3.77 -14.96 1.69
C VAL A 132 4.66 -14.58 2.88
N ALA A 133 4.16 -13.77 3.80
CA ALA A 133 4.91 -13.34 4.98
C ALA A 133 5.24 -14.52 5.93
N GLY A 134 4.27 -15.43 6.14
CA GLY A 134 4.45 -16.66 6.91
C GLY A 134 5.58 -17.53 6.38
N ARG A 135 5.70 -17.54 5.05
CA ARG A 135 6.66 -18.36 4.34
C ARG A 135 8.04 -17.74 4.18
N MET A 136 8.10 -16.43 3.97
CA MET A 136 9.33 -15.72 3.58
C MET A 136 9.98 -14.95 4.73
N ILE A 137 9.21 -14.58 5.74
CA ILE A 137 9.68 -13.70 6.82
C ILE A 137 9.68 -14.46 8.14
N ASP A 138 8.51 -14.87 8.64
CA ASP A 138 8.38 -15.53 9.93
C ASP A 138 7.07 -16.32 10.02
N ILE A 139 7.13 -17.53 10.58
CA ILE A 139 5.98 -18.44 10.71
C ILE A 139 4.80 -17.83 11.49
N HIS A 140 5.05 -16.87 12.38
CA HIS A 140 4.03 -16.17 13.17
C HIS A 140 2.96 -15.52 12.29
N TYR A 141 3.29 -15.10 11.07
CA TYR A 141 2.32 -14.51 10.15
C TYR A 141 1.23 -15.50 9.69
N HIS A 142 1.45 -16.82 9.78
CA HIS A 142 0.40 -17.80 9.50
C HIS A 142 -0.78 -17.70 10.46
N ASP A 143 -0.53 -17.29 11.71
CA ASP A 143 -1.57 -17.15 12.73
C ASP A 143 -2.33 -15.83 12.62
N MET A 144 -1.85 -14.86 11.83
CA MET A 144 -2.56 -13.60 11.58
C MET A 144 -3.86 -13.79 10.79
N LYS A 145 -4.01 -14.89 10.05
CA LYS A 145 -5.27 -15.25 9.38
C LYS A 145 -6.40 -15.61 10.34
N LYS A 146 -6.08 -16.01 11.57
CA LYS A 146 -7.03 -16.64 12.50
C LYS A 146 -7.70 -15.66 13.46
N LYS A 147 -7.37 -14.37 13.40
CA LYS A 147 -8.00 -13.34 14.24
C LYS A 147 -9.14 -12.68 13.48
N ASN A 148 -10.35 -13.22 13.67
CA ASN A 148 -11.61 -12.53 13.40
C ASN A 148 -12.29 -12.21 14.73
#